data_AF-A0A2E2ZNS6-F1
#
_entry.id   AF-A0A2E2ZNS6-F1
#
_cell.length_a   1.000
_cell.length_b   1.000
_cell.length_c   1.000
_cell.angle_alpha   90.00
_cell.angle_beta   90.00
_cell.angle_gamma   90.00
#
_symmetry.space_group_name_H-M   'P 1'
#
loop_
_entity.id
_entity.type
_entity.pdbx_description
1 polymer ?
#
loop_
_entity_poly.entity_id
_entity_poly.type
_entity_poly.pdbx_seq_one_letter_code
_entity_poly.pdbx_strand_id
1 'polypeptide(L)'
;MKILITGGAGYIGSTICSALYDQGHEVVVIDNLSTSVKTTPSVENFYELDIGNIEALKQIESDHKDIDAIIHCAAKIIVPESVSNPNIYYQENVVKTVAFFNWVKKLNISKIIFSSTASLYKASNDHIVSEISELNPTSPYAKTKLAMEFILEDFCNAYQMNCISLRYFNPIGADPKMRSGPNFKESTHLLGKLIQASESENKKFTVTGNKWDTKDGTGIRDYVHVWDLAEAHVKAIEMISSITSESNRFIPINIGSGGGLTVKEMIKIFEEVVGIELDIKITDPRPGDISGNFADITKAKSILNWQPRMSIEQGIADAIKWHRKQSF
;
A
#
# COMPACT_ATOMS: atom_id res chain seq x y z
N MET A 1 -15.81 -16.09 -1.40
CA MET A 1 -14.42 -16.60 -1.55
C MET A 1 -13.75 -16.59 -0.20
N LYS A 2 -12.93 -17.59 0.10
CA LYS A 2 -11.99 -17.59 1.22
C LYS A 2 -10.62 -17.11 0.74
N ILE A 3 -10.11 -16.05 1.36
CA ILE A 3 -8.94 -15.31 0.88
C ILE A 3 -7.86 -15.31 1.96
N LEU A 4 -6.66 -15.77 1.61
CA LEU A 4 -5.49 -15.70 2.47
C LEU A 4 -4.76 -14.36 2.25
N ILE A 5 -4.54 -13.64 3.34
CA ILE A 5 -3.89 -12.32 3.34
C ILE A 5 -2.60 -12.38 4.14
N THR A 6 -1.47 -12.10 3.49
CA THR A 6 -0.19 -11.92 4.20
C THR A 6 -0.04 -10.45 4.60
N GLY A 7 0.49 -10.17 5.79
CA GLY A 7 0.59 -8.78 6.28
C GLY A 7 -0.77 -8.19 6.66
N GLY A 8 -1.76 -9.04 6.99
CA GLY A 8 -3.13 -8.64 7.25
C GLY A 8 -3.32 -7.88 8.57
N ALA A 9 -2.33 -7.85 9.47
CA ALA A 9 -2.35 -7.01 10.66
C ALA A 9 -1.72 -5.62 10.44
N GLY A 10 -1.16 -5.37 9.26
CA GLY A 10 -0.67 -4.06 8.85
C GLY A 10 -1.80 -3.06 8.54
N TYR A 11 -1.44 -1.79 8.35
CA TYR A 11 -2.40 -0.71 8.06
C TYR A 11 -3.31 -1.01 6.85
N ILE A 12 -2.70 -1.29 5.69
CA ILE A 12 -3.45 -1.56 4.46
C ILE A 12 -4.12 -2.95 4.55
N GLY A 13 -3.38 -3.97 5.00
CA GLY A 13 -3.87 -5.35 5.10
C GLY A 13 -5.12 -5.50 5.98
N SER A 14 -5.15 -4.86 7.15
CA SER A 14 -6.30 -4.90 8.07
C SER A 14 -7.52 -4.15 7.53
N THR A 15 -7.28 -3.11 6.73
CA THR A 15 -8.36 -2.39 6.03
C THR A 15 -8.92 -3.23 4.87
N ILE A 16 -8.07 -3.95 4.14
CA ILE A 16 -8.50 -4.94 3.13
C ILE A 16 -9.33 -6.05 3.79
N CYS A 17 -8.89 -6.59 4.94
CA CYS A 17 -9.67 -7.58 5.69
C CYS A 17 -11.09 -7.05 5.99
N SER A 18 -11.17 -5.82 6.49
CA SER A 18 -12.43 -5.16 6.83
C SER A 18 -13.35 -4.95 5.62
N ALA A 19 -12.78 -4.54 4.48
CA ALA A 19 -13.53 -4.38 3.23
C ALA A 19 -14.02 -5.73 2.68
N LEU A 20 -13.21 -6.79 2.76
CA LEU A 20 -13.59 -8.13 2.33
C LEU A 20 -14.72 -8.72 3.19
N TYR A 21 -14.67 -8.55 4.51
CA TYR A 21 -15.76 -8.96 5.40
C TYR A 21 -17.06 -8.23 5.08
N ASP A 22 -17.00 -6.93 4.81
CA ASP A 22 -18.19 -6.15 4.44
C ASP A 22 -18.82 -6.61 3.13
N GLN A 23 -18.08 -7.33 2.28
CA GLN A 23 -18.56 -7.94 1.03
C GLN A 23 -18.87 -9.44 1.16
N GLY A 24 -18.85 -9.98 2.38
CA GLY A 24 -19.20 -11.38 2.64
C GLY A 24 -18.12 -12.40 2.26
N HIS A 25 -16.87 -11.98 2.13
CA HIS A 25 -15.74 -12.90 1.99
C HIS A 25 -15.26 -13.44 3.34
N GLU A 26 -14.69 -14.64 3.31
CA GLU A 26 -13.96 -15.20 4.45
C GLU A 26 -12.48 -14.84 4.33
N VAL A 27 -11.85 -14.48 5.44
CA VAL A 27 -10.45 -14.04 5.46
C VAL A 27 -9.63 -14.93 6.39
N VAL A 28 -8.47 -15.37 5.90
CA VAL A 28 -7.40 -16.02 6.67
C VAL A 28 -6.21 -15.08 6.67
N VAL A 29 -5.63 -14.78 7.83
CA VAL A 29 -4.52 -13.82 7.94
C VAL A 29 -3.25 -14.52 8.38
N ILE A 30 -2.15 -14.24 7.67
CA ILE A 30 -0.78 -14.50 8.12
C ILE A 30 -0.12 -13.16 8.43
N ASP A 31 0.40 -13.01 9.64
CA ASP A 31 1.25 -11.86 9.99
C ASP A 31 2.26 -12.25 11.08
N ASN A 32 3.48 -11.73 11.01
CA ASN A 32 4.49 -11.97 12.05
C ASN A 32 4.53 -10.85 13.11
N LEU A 33 3.60 -9.90 13.01
CA LEU A 33 3.43 -8.74 13.88
C LEU A 33 4.67 -7.82 13.99
N SER A 34 5.62 -7.94 13.07
CA SER A 34 6.90 -7.22 13.15
C SER A 34 6.80 -5.70 13.04
N THR A 35 5.67 -5.18 12.53
CA THR A 35 5.40 -3.73 12.39
C THR A 35 4.00 -3.33 12.86
N SER A 36 3.10 -4.28 13.11
CA SER A 36 1.73 -3.99 13.56
C SER A 36 1.70 -3.70 15.06
N VAL A 37 0.97 -2.66 15.46
CA VAL A 37 0.75 -2.38 16.88
C VAL A 37 -0.57 -3.01 17.30
N LYS A 38 -0.53 -4.04 18.17
CA LYS A 38 -1.58 -4.59 19.07
C LYS A 38 -3.07 -4.48 18.68
N THR A 39 -3.36 -4.28 17.41
CA THR A 39 -4.67 -4.28 16.79
C THR A 39 -4.63 -5.47 15.85
N THR A 40 -4.50 -6.65 16.45
CA THR A 40 -4.79 -7.89 15.72
C THR A 40 -6.17 -7.66 15.11
N PRO A 41 -6.31 -7.70 13.78
CA PRO A 41 -7.62 -7.56 13.19
C PRO A 41 -8.50 -8.62 13.87
N SER A 42 -9.74 -8.26 14.21
CA SER A 42 -10.70 -9.21 14.78
C SER A 42 -11.12 -10.19 13.68
N VAL A 43 -10.19 -11.04 13.27
CA VAL A 43 -10.34 -12.09 12.28
C VAL A 43 -10.35 -13.41 13.03
N GLU A 44 -11.29 -14.29 12.68
CA GLU A 44 -11.41 -15.60 13.34
C GLU A 44 -10.21 -16.50 12.99
N ASN A 45 -9.67 -16.37 11.79
CA ASN A 45 -8.56 -17.18 11.29
C ASN A 45 -7.26 -16.37 11.22
N PHE A 46 -6.62 -16.16 12.37
CA PHE A 46 -5.34 -15.45 12.49
C PHE A 46 -4.18 -16.41 12.80
N TYR A 47 -3.13 -16.35 11.98
CA TYR A 47 -1.91 -17.11 12.15
C TYR A 47 -0.73 -16.16 12.37
N GLU A 48 -0.23 -16.11 13.61
CA GLU A 48 0.98 -15.37 13.95
C GLU A 48 2.22 -16.13 13.47
N LEU A 49 2.61 -15.93 12.22
CA LEU A 49 3.76 -16.60 11.63
C LEU A 49 4.44 -15.79 10.53
N ASP A 50 5.68 -16.14 10.29
CA ASP A 50 6.47 -15.60 9.20
C ASP A 50 6.23 -16.39 7.90
N ILE A 51 5.99 -15.69 6.79
CA ILE A 51 5.74 -16.32 5.47
C ILE A 51 6.93 -17.16 4.97
N GLY A 52 8.13 -16.96 5.52
CA GLY A 52 9.31 -17.77 5.25
C GLY A 52 9.34 -19.10 6.02
N ASN A 53 8.49 -19.27 7.03
CA ASN A 53 8.40 -20.51 7.82
C ASN A 53 7.46 -21.52 7.14
N ILE A 54 7.97 -22.18 6.10
CA ILE A 54 7.19 -23.14 5.28
C ILE A 54 6.66 -24.31 6.12
N GLU A 55 7.34 -24.72 7.19
CA GLU A 55 6.83 -25.79 8.05
C GLU A 55 5.58 -25.34 8.80
N ALA A 56 5.58 -24.11 9.34
CA ALA A 56 4.40 -23.54 10.00
C ALA A 56 3.23 -23.32 9.03
N LEU A 57 3.50 -23.03 7.76
CA LEU A 57 2.45 -22.86 6.74
C LEU A 57 1.65 -24.13 6.46
N LYS A 58 2.19 -25.33 6.76
CA LYS A 58 1.45 -26.60 6.59
C LYS A 58 0.19 -26.68 7.46
N GLN A 59 0.17 -25.99 8.59
CA GLN A 59 -1.02 -25.93 9.44
C GLN A 59 -2.19 -25.26 8.68
N ILE A 60 -1.91 -24.16 7.97
CA ILE A 60 -2.90 -23.44 7.17
C ILE A 60 -3.41 -24.31 6.03
N GLU A 61 -2.53 -25.08 5.38
CA GLU A 61 -2.93 -26.04 4.34
C GLU A 61 -3.91 -27.10 4.88
N SER A 62 -3.71 -27.55 6.12
CA SER A 62 -4.62 -28.51 6.77
C SER A 62 -5.97 -27.88 7.11
N ASP A 63 -5.94 -26.70 7.72
CA ASP A 63 -7.13 -26.02 8.26
C ASP A 63 -8.00 -25.38 7.17
N HIS A 64 -7.38 -24.96 6.06
CA HIS A 64 -7.99 -24.14 5.02
C HIS A 64 -7.67 -24.66 3.62
N LYS A 65 -8.13 -25.87 3.31
CA LYS A 65 -8.01 -26.49 1.97
C LYS A 65 -8.80 -25.78 0.88
N ASP A 66 -9.71 -24.89 1.28
CA ASP A 66 -10.69 -24.18 0.46
C ASP A 66 -10.30 -22.71 0.21
N ILE A 67 -9.02 -22.34 0.37
CA ILE A 67 -8.54 -21.00 0.00
C ILE A 67 -8.64 -20.82 -1.52
N ASP A 68 -9.40 -19.80 -1.94
CA ASP A 68 -9.62 -19.47 -3.35
C ASP A 68 -8.52 -18.56 -3.94
N ALA A 69 -7.92 -17.73 -3.10
CA ALA A 69 -7.08 -16.62 -3.54
C ALA A 69 -6.13 -16.09 -2.46
N ILE A 70 -5.07 -15.41 -2.92
CA ILE A 70 -4.08 -14.72 -2.09
C ILE A 70 -4.14 -13.22 -2.31
N ILE A 71 -4.07 -12.44 -1.23
CA ILE A 71 -3.66 -11.03 -1.26
C ILE A 71 -2.35 -10.90 -0.49
N HIS A 72 -1.28 -10.52 -1.18
CA HIS A 72 0.06 -10.44 -0.57
C HIS A 72 0.42 -9.01 -0.21
N CYS A 73 0.29 -8.65 1.07
CA CYS A 73 0.69 -7.34 1.61
C CYS A 73 1.99 -7.38 2.43
N ALA A 74 2.45 -8.57 2.86
CA ALA A 74 3.65 -8.70 3.70
C ALA A 74 4.92 -8.18 2.99
N ALA A 75 5.47 -7.09 3.50
CA ALA A 75 6.74 -6.51 3.08
C ALA A 75 7.23 -5.49 4.13
N LYS A 76 8.56 -5.31 4.21
CA LYS A 76 9.17 -4.11 4.79
C LYS A 76 9.03 -2.95 3.80
N ILE A 77 8.68 -1.76 4.30
CA ILE A 77 8.25 -0.61 3.46
C ILE A 77 8.98 0.72 3.73
N ILE A 78 9.90 0.77 4.71
CA ILE A 78 10.53 2.01 5.14
C ILE A 78 11.73 2.34 4.24
N VAL A 79 11.54 3.29 3.32
CA VAL A 79 12.56 3.66 2.31
C VAL A 79 13.93 3.98 2.92
N PRO A 80 14.07 4.86 3.94
CA PRO A 80 15.38 5.15 4.53
C PRO A 80 16.07 3.92 5.14
N GLU A 81 15.31 3.06 5.84
CA GLU A 81 15.85 1.83 6.41
C GLU A 81 16.35 0.89 5.31
N SER A 82 15.64 0.82 4.17
CA SER A 82 16.06 -0.01 3.04
C SER A 82 17.41 0.40 2.45
N VAL A 83 17.75 1.69 2.51
CA VAL A 83 19.06 2.20 2.05
C VAL A 83 20.15 1.82 3.05
N SER A 84 19.87 1.92 4.35
CA SER A 84 20.84 1.56 5.41
C SER A 84 21.02 0.05 5.57
N ASN A 85 19.97 -0.74 5.36
CA ASN A 85 19.94 -2.20 5.60
C ASN A 85 19.33 -2.96 4.40
N PRO A 86 19.92 -2.86 3.20
CA PRO A 86 19.32 -3.41 1.98
C PRO A 86 19.15 -4.93 2.05
N ASN A 87 20.06 -5.66 2.71
CA ASN A 87 20.00 -7.11 2.87
C ASN A 87 18.71 -7.57 3.55
N ILE A 88 18.22 -6.83 4.55
CA ILE A 88 16.97 -7.15 5.25
C ILE A 88 15.80 -7.06 4.26
N TYR A 89 15.77 -6.02 3.41
CA TYR A 89 14.69 -5.84 2.45
C TYR A 89 14.66 -6.92 1.38
N TYR A 90 15.81 -7.34 0.85
CA TYR A 90 15.87 -8.46 -0.10
C TYR A 90 15.48 -9.79 0.57
N GLN A 91 15.89 -10.03 1.81
CA GLN A 91 15.50 -11.23 2.55
C GLN A 91 13.98 -11.26 2.77
N GLU A 92 13.42 -10.19 3.33
CA GLU A 92 12.00 -10.11 3.70
C GLU A 92 11.08 -10.02 2.49
N ASN A 93 11.38 -9.14 1.53
CA ASN A 93 10.45 -8.83 0.44
C ASN A 93 10.61 -9.77 -0.75
N VAL A 94 11.80 -10.37 -0.96
CA VAL A 94 12.08 -11.22 -2.12
C VAL A 94 12.23 -12.69 -1.71
N VAL A 95 13.26 -13.02 -0.91
CA VAL A 95 13.60 -14.42 -0.60
C VAL A 95 12.44 -15.15 0.07
N LYS A 96 11.87 -14.57 1.14
CA LYS A 96 10.74 -15.16 1.85
C LYS A 96 9.48 -15.22 0.98
N THR A 97 9.22 -14.18 0.19
CA THR A 97 8.06 -14.12 -0.72
C THR A 97 8.15 -15.19 -1.82
N VAL A 98 9.34 -15.45 -2.38
CA VAL A 98 9.56 -16.55 -3.34
C VAL A 98 9.29 -17.92 -2.69
N ALA A 99 9.79 -18.14 -1.48
CA ALA A 99 9.52 -19.36 -0.74
C ALA A 99 8.02 -19.55 -0.47
N PHE A 100 7.33 -18.47 -0.08
CA PHE A 100 5.88 -18.44 0.11
C PHE A 100 5.12 -18.78 -1.17
N PHE A 101 5.42 -18.15 -2.32
CA PHE A 101 4.72 -18.46 -3.57
C PHE A 101 5.04 -19.86 -4.11
N ASN A 102 6.22 -20.42 -3.81
CA ASN A 102 6.50 -21.83 -4.06
C ASN A 102 5.62 -22.77 -3.24
N TRP A 103 5.24 -22.38 -2.02
CA TRP A 103 4.25 -23.10 -1.22
C TRP A 103 2.83 -22.91 -1.78
N VAL A 104 2.41 -21.67 -2.07
CA VAL A 104 1.10 -21.37 -2.70
C VAL A 104 0.88 -22.17 -3.98
N LYS A 105 1.92 -22.30 -4.82
CA LYS A 105 1.89 -23.14 -6.02
C LYS A 105 1.48 -24.58 -5.74
N LYS A 106 1.97 -25.20 -4.66
CA LYS A 106 1.65 -26.59 -4.32
C LYS A 106 0.18 -26.78 -3.94
N LEU A 107 -0.46 -25.71 -3.48
CA LEU A 107 -1.88 -25.68 -3.15
C LEU A 107 -2.80 -25.47 -4.36
N ASN A 108 -2.24 -25.31 -5.57
CA ASN A 108 -2.99 -24.99 -6.79
C ASN A 108 -3.83 -23.70 -6.71
N ILE A 109 -3.46 -22.78 -5.82
CA ILE A 109 -4.10 -21.46 -5.76
C ILE A 109 -3.55 -20.61 -6.91
N SER A 110 -4.44 -20.13 -7.76
CA SER A 110 -4.08 -19.46 -9.02
C SER A 110 -4.47 -17.99 -9.09
N LYS A 111 -5.09 -17.42 -8.06
CA LYS A 111 -5.52 -16.01 -8.02
C LYS A 111 -4.72 -15.23 -7.00
N ILE A 112 -3.97 -14.23 -7.46
CA ILE A 112 -3.05 -13.45 -6.63
C ILE A 112 -3.31 -11.97 -6.85
N ILE A 113 -3.47 -11.23 -5.76
CA ILE A 113 -3.31 -9.78 -5.75
C ILE A 113 -2.00 -9.46 -5.06
N PHE A 114 -1.11 -8.75 -5.75
CA PHE A 114 0.16 -8.33 -5.18
C PHE A 114 0.13 -6.84 -4.86
N SER A 115 0.46 -6.51 -3.60
CA SER A 115 0.63 -5.12 -3.17
C SER A 115 1.98 -4.57 -3.65
N SER A 116 1.97 -3.88 -4.79
CA SER A 116 3.14 -3.21 -5.36
C SER A 116 3.18 -1.73 -4.95
N THR A 117 3.93 -0.89 -5.66
CA THR A 117 4.12 0.53 -5.31
C THR A 117 4.29 1.42 -6.53
N ALA A 118 3.83 2.66 -6.46
CA ALA A 118 4.15 3.68 -7.44
C ALA A 118 5.62 4.15 -7.40
N SER A 119 6.39 3.79 -6.37
CA SER A 119 7.82 4.11 -6.25
C SER A 119 8.70 3.42 -7.31
N LEU A 120 8.10 2.60 -8.18
CA LEU A 120 8.77 1.96 -9.31
C LEU A 120 9.02 2.94 -10.45
N TYR A 121 8.16 3.95 -10.61
CA TYR A 121 8.19 4.84 -11.75
C TYR A 121 9.34 5.83 -11.68
N LYS A 122 9.91 6.11 -12.85
CA LYS A 122 10.71 7.32 -13.06
C LYS A 122 9.82 8.56 -12.98
N ALA A 123 10.36 9.67 -12.50
CA ALA A 123 9.67 10.95 -12.57
C ALA A 123 9.42 11.34 -14.03
N SER A 124 8.18 11.68 -14.39
CA SER A 124 7.84 12.25 -15.69
C SER A 124 7.81 13.78 -15.63
N ASN A 125 7.95 14.44 -16.78
CA ASN A 125 7.93 15.91 -16.86
C ASN A 125 6.55 16.51 -16.54
N ASP A 126 5.48 15.80 -16.86
CA ASP A 126 4.09 16.20 -16.54
C ASP A 126 3.61 15.64 -15.19
N HIS A 127 4.47 14.91 -14.49
CA HIS A 127 4.20 14.21 -13.23
C HIS A 127 3.10 13.14 -13.31
N ILE A 128 2.58 12.81 -14.49
CA ILE A 128 1.56 11.76 -14.67
C ILE A 128 2.26 10.46 -15.07
N VAL A 129 1.94 9.36 -14.41
CA VAL A 129 2.47 8.03 -14.76
C VAL A 129 1.37 7.00 -14.95
N SER A 130 1.49 6.21 -16.02
CA SER A 130 0.62 5.08 -16.34
C SER A 130 1.38 3.76 -16.20
N GLU A 131 0.72 2.63 -16.41
CA GLU A 131 1.34 1.30 -16.29
C GLU A 131 2.44 1.03 -17.32
N ILE A 132 2.49 1.81 -18.41
CA ILE A 132 3.51 1.74 -19.46
C ILE A 132 4.65 2.75 -19.29
N SER A 133 4.59 3.62 -18.28
CA SER A 133 5.65 4.59 -18.00
C SER A 133 6.95 3.88 -17.57
N GLU A 134 8.09 4.50 -17.87
CA GLU A 134 9.42 3.97 -17.54
C GLU A 134 9.56 3.68 -16.03
N LEU A 135 10.05 2.48 -15.70
CA LEU A 135 10.35 2.08 -14.32
C LEU A 135 11.83 2.35 -14.03
N ASN A 136 12.11 3.12 -12.97
CA ASN A 136 13.46 3.40 -12.50
C ASN A 136 13.48 3.54 -10.95
N PRO A 137 13.29 2.44 -10.20
CA PRO A 137 13.25 2.49 -8.75
C PRO A 137 14.59 2.93 -8.15
N THR A 138 14.56 3.96 -7.31
CA THR A 138 15.76 4.59 -6.73
C THR A 138 16.16 4.08 -5.34
N SER A 139 15.30 3.29 -4.68
CA SER A 139 15.56 2.72 -3.34
C SER A 139 15.61 1.19 -3.36
N PRO A 140 16.34 0.54 -2.44
CA PRO A 140 16.30 -0.92 -2.29
C PRO A 140 14.87 -1.46 -2.07
N TYR A 141 14.05 -0.77 -1.26
CA TYR A 141 12.62 -1.11 -1.12
C TYR A 141 11.90 -1.19 -2.49
N ALA A 142 11.98 -0.13 -3.29
CA ALA A 142 11.31 -0.11 -4.60
C ALA A 142 11.91 -1.17 -5.55
N LYS A 143 13.23 -1.38 -5.51
CA LYS A 143 13.88 -2.45 -6.28
C LYS A 143 13.39 -3.85 -5.89
N THR A 144 13.13 -4.11 -4.61
CA THR A 144 12.55 -5.40 -4.19
C THR A 144 11.13 -5.60 -4.70
N LYS A 145 10.32 -4.54 -4.77
CA LYS A 145 8.97 -4.61 -5.36
C LYS A 145 9.02 -4.87 -6.86
N LEU A 146 9.94 -4.22 -7.59
CA LEU A 146 10.14 -4.49 -9.02
C LEU A 146 10.61 -5.92 -9.27
N ALA A 147 11.57 -6.40 -8.47
CA ALA A 147 12.05 -7.78 -8.56
C ALA A 147 10.90 -8.78 -8.37
N MET A 148 10.00 -8.53 -7.42
CA MET A 148 8.82 -9.36 -7.22
C MET A 148 7.81 -9.28 -8.37
N GLU A 149 7.66 -8.13 -9.04
CA GLU A 149 6.81 -8.06 -10.25
C GLU A 149 7.35 -8.98 -11.36
N PHE A 150 8.67 -8.95 -11.62
CA PHE A 150 9.28 -9.86 -12.60
C PHE A 150 9.13 -11.34 -12.21
N ILE A 151 9.39 -11.66 -10.94
CA ILE A 151 9.24 -13.04 -10.42
C ILE A 151 7.79 -13.52 -10.55
N LEU A 152 6.82 -12.67 -10.22
CA LEU A 152 5.40 -13.03 -10.30
C LEU A 152 4.93 -13.17 -11.75
N GLU A 153 5.43 -12.34 -12.66
CA GLU A 153 5.20 -12.48 -14.09
C GLU A 153 5.71 -13.84 -14.59
N ASP A 154 6.94 -14.21 -14.23
CA ASP A 154 7.51 -15.53 -14.55
C ASP A 154 6.69 -16.67 -13.95
N PHE A 155 6.24 -16.54 -12.70
CA PHE A 155 5.39 -17.56 -12.04
C PHE A 155 4.03 -17.71 -12.72
N CYS A 156 3.41 -16.60 -13.12
CA CYS A 156 2.16 -16.61 -13.87
C CYS A 156 2.31 -17.37 -15.19
N ASN A 157 3.39 -17.10 -15.92
CA ASN A 157 3.67 -17.75 -17.21
C ASN A 157 4.02 -19.24 -17.05
N ALA A 158 4.85 -19.59 -16.07
CA ALA A 158 5.32 -20.96 -15.86
C ALA A 158 4.27 -21.87 -15.21
N TYR A 159 3.42 -21.33 -14.33
CA TYR A 159 2.56 -22.12 -13.44
C TYR A 159 1.08 -21.82 -13.59
N GLN A 160 0.68 -21.11 -14.65
CA GLN A 160 -0.72 -20.77 -14.96
C GLN A 160 -1.44 -20.01 -13.84
N MET A 161 -0.68 -19.26 -13.04
CA MET A 161 -1.23 -18.35 -12.04
C MET A 161 -1.70 -17.05 -12.72
N ASN A 162 -2.60 -16.34 -12.06
CA ASN A 162 -3.11 -15.04 -12.46
C ASN A 162 -2.77 -14.05 -11.36
N CYS A 163 -2.13 -12.94 -11.72
CA CYS A 163 -1.70 -11.92 -10.79
C CYS A 163 -2.13 -10.54 -11.25
N ILE A 164 -2.82 -9.80 -10.38
CA ILE A 164 -2.98 -8.37 -10.52
C ILE A 164 -2.02 -7.68 -9.55
N SER A 165 -1.07 -6.92 -10.08
CA SER A 165 -0.12 -6.13 -9.30
C SER A 165 -0.67 -4.72 -9.11
N LEU A 166 -1.11 -4.38 -7.89
CA LEU A 166 -1.65 -3.06 -7.60
C LEU A 166 -0.50 -2.11 -7.20
N ARG A 167 -0.15 -1.20 -8.11
CA ARG A 167 0.85 -0.15 -7.90
C ARG A 167 0.17 1.06 -7.29
N TYR A 168 -0.02 1.04 -5.98
CA TYR A 168 -0.67 2.15 -5.30
C TYR A 168 0.31 3.27 -4.89
N PHE A 169 -0.24 4.48 -4.80
CA PHE A 169 0.47 5.69 -4.39
C PHE A 169 0.43 5.85 -2.87
N ASN A 170 0.02 7.00 -2.32
CA ASN A 170 0.15 7.29 -0.89
C ASN A 170 -1.20 7.12 -0.17
N PRO A 171 -1.47 5.98 0.49
CA PRO A 171 -2.71 5.79 1.22
C PRO A 171 -2.78 6.70 2.47
N ILE A 172 -3.93 7.36 2.65
CA ILE A 172 -4.30 8.17 3.83
C ILE A 172 -5.67 7.74 4.35
N GLY A 173 -6.10 8.25 5.51
CA GLY A 173 -7.40 7.86 6.09
C GLY A 173 -7.32 6.70 7.05
N ALA A 174 -8.49 6.14 7.34
CA ALA A 174 -8.69 4.96 8.17
C ALA A 174 -9.95 4.23 7.68
N ASP A 175 -10.26 3.06 8.24
CA ASP A 175 -11.56 2.44 8.02
C ASP A 175 -12.68 3.39 8.48
N PRO A 176 -13.73 3.66 7.68
CA PRO A 176 -14.84 4.54 8.06
C PRO A 176 -15.58 4.11 9.34
N LYS A 177 -15.61 2.79 9.62
CA LYS A 177 -16.14 2.19 10.86
C LYS A 177 -15.10 2.16 11.99
N MET A 178 -13.89 2.71 11.77
CA MET A 178 -12.79 2.79 12.72
C MET A 178 -12.41 1.40 13.27
N ARG A 179 -12.34 0.39 12.41
CA ARG A 179 -11.86 -0.96 12.76
C ARG A 179 -10.36 -1.10 12.56
N SER A 180 -9.83 -0.44 11.54
CA SER A 180 -8.40 -0.36 11.22
C SER A 180 -8.00 1.07 10.86
N GLY A 181 -6.70 1.34 10.90
CA GLY A 181 -6.13 2.62 10.52
C GLY A 181 -4.61 2.66 10.72
N PRO A 182 -3.97 3.77 10.33
CA PRO A 182 -2.53 3.91 10.39
C PRO A 182 -2.04 4.09 11.84
N ASN A 183 -0.80 3.69 12.10
CA ASN A 183 -0.11 4.05 13.34
C ASN A 183 0.76 5.30 13.11
N PHE A 184 0.57 6.33 13.92
CA PHE A 184 1.27 7.60 13.77
C PHE A 184 2.45 7.81 14.73
N LYS A 185 2.72 6.90 15.69
CA LYS A 185 3.77 7.11 16.70
C LYS A 185 5.17 7.36 16.13
N GLU A 186 5.52 6.70 15.02
CA GLU A 186 6.81 6.85 14.34
C GLU A 186 6.64 7.02 12.83
N SER A 187 5.64 7.79 12.42
CA SER A 187 5.30 7.90 10.99
C SER A 187 6.40 8.61 10.19
N THR A 188 6.81 7.98 9.08
CA THR A 188 7.68 8.62 8.08
C THR A 188 6.89 9.32 6.97
N HIS A 189 5.57 9.11 6.90
CA HIS A 189 4.67 9.66 5.89
C HIS A 189 4.22 11.09 6.22
N LEU A 190 3.89 11.87 5.17
CA LEU A 190 3.55 13.30 5.31
C LEU A 190 2.42 13.56 6.31
N LEU A 191 1.27 12.90 6.14
CA LEU A 191 0.11 13.09 7.02
C LEU A 191 0.42 12.78 8.49
N GLY A 192 1.18 11.72 8.75
CA GLY A 192 1.59 11.39 10.12
C GLY A 192 2.49 12.45 10.74
N LYS A 193 3.43 13.02 9.96
CA LYS A 193 4.26 14.13 10.43
C LYS A 193 3.47 15.42 10.65
N LEU A 194 2.42 15.66 9.86
CA LEU A 194 1.51 16.80 10.07
C LEU A 194 0.72 16.63 11.38
N ILE A 195 0.20 15.43 11.66
CA ILE A 195 -0.47 15.12 12.93
C ILE A 195 0.50 15.32 14.10
N GLN A 196 1.71 14.77 14.04
CA GLN A 196 2.73 14.97 15.08
C GLN A 196 3.08 16.45 15.29
N ALA A 197 3.24 17.23 14.21
CA ALA A 197 3.49 18.66 14.30
C ALA A 197 2.31 19.38 14.97
N SER A 198 1.06 19.04 14.62
CA SER A 198 -0.15 19.65 15.21
C SER A 198 -0.26 19.46 16.72
N GLU A 199 0.31 18.38 17.25
CA GLU A 199 0.32 18.03 18.68
C GLU A 199 1.56 18.58 19.41
N SER A 200 2.54 19.11 18.69
CA SER A 200 3.76 19.68 19.28
C SER A 200 3.52 21.08 19.85
N GLU A 201 4.26 21.43 20.91
CA GLU A 201 4.12 22.70 21.63
C GLU A 201 4.21 23.94 20.72
N ASN A 202 5.09 23.90 19.70
CA ASN A 202 5.32 25.03 18.79
C ASN A 202 4.69 24.85 17.41
N LYS A 203 3.95 23.76 17.16
CA LYS A 203 3.31 23.45 15.86
C LYS A 203 4.24 23.54 14.64
N LYS A 204 5.53 23.25 14.83
CA LYS A 204 6.56 23.42 13.80
C LYS A 204 6.52 22.29 12.79
N PHE A 205 6.50 22.64 11.50
CA PHE A 205 6.60 21.68 10.42
C PHE A 205 7.62 22.12 9.37
N THR A 206 8.49 21.20 8.96
CA THR A 206 9.54 21.48 7.98
C THR A 206 9.19 20.93 6.61
N VAL A 207 9.10 21.80 5.60
CA VAL A 207 8.95 21.45 4.19
C VAL A 207 10.34 21.41 3.54
N THR A 208 10.72 20.26 2.99
CA THR A 208 12.00 20.07 2.29
C THR A 208 11.84 20.24 0.78
N GLY A 209 12.51 21.23 0.21
CA GLY A 209 12.47 21.55 -1.21
C GLY A 209 11.25 22.38 -1.62
N ASN A 210 11.50 23.49 -2.33
CA ASN A 210 10.47 24.42 -2.81
C ASN A 210 10.79 25.03 -4.20
N LYS A 211 11.63 24.35 -5.00
CA LYS A 211 12.10 24.81 -6.31
C LYS A 211 11.87 23.79 -7.43
N TRP A 212 10.98 22.83 -7.22
CA TRP A 212 10.59 21.89 -8.26
C TRP A 212 9.70 22.59 -9.30
N ASP A 213 9.63 22.04 -10.51
CA ASP A 213 8.71 22.52 -11.55
C ASP A 213 7.28 22.02 -11.28
N THR A 214 6.72 22.46 -10.16
CA THR A 214 5.35 22.15 -9.71
C THR A 214 4.61 23.46 -9.43
N LYS A 215 3.29 23.39 -9.24
CA LYS A 215 2.42 24.58 -9.07
C LYS A 215 2.90 25.60 -8.03
N ASP A 216 3.60 25.15 -6.98
CA ASP A 216 4.06 26.01 -5.88
C ASP A 216 5.52 25.75 -5.44
N GLY A 217 6.26 25.01 -6.27
CA GLY A 217 7.65 24.62 -6.07
C GLY A 217 7.86 23.43 -5.13
N THR A 218 6.86 22.99 -4.38
CA THR A 218 6.99 21.86 -3.45
C THR A 218 6.69 20.53 -4.13
N GLY A 219 7.15 19.41 -3.56
CA GLY A 219 6.94 18.09 -4.13
C GLY A 219 5.46 17.77 -4.34
N ILE A 220 5.12 17.07 -5.41
CA ILE A 220 3.77 16.63 -5.75
C ILE A 220 3.61 15.13 -5.49
N ARG A 221 2.51 14.71 -4.88
CA ARG A 221 2.21 13.30 -4.58
C ARG A 221 0.73 13.03 -4.81
N ASP A 222 0.42 11.78 -5.11
CA ASP A 222 -0.96 11.30 -5.18
C ASP A 222 -1.36 10.65 -3.85
N TYR A 223 -2.42 11.16 -3.23
CA TYR A 223 -2.99 10.65 -2.00
C TYR A 223 -4.33 9.99 -2.28
N VAL A 224 -4.48 8.74 -1.88
CA VAL A 224 -5.71 7.96 -2.05
C VAL A 224 -6.23 7.54 -0.69
N HIS A 225 -7.55 7.55 -0.49
CA HIS A 225 -8.10 7.03 0.76
C HIS A 225 -7.87 5.52 0.88
N VAL A 226 -7.46 5.05 2.05
CA VAL A 226 -7.14 3.64 2.30
C VAL A 226 -8.36 2.73 2.14
N TRP A 227 -9.55 3.24 2.41
CA TRP A 227 -10.81 2.53 2.12
C TRP A 227 -11.01 2.34 0.61
N ASP A 228 -10.83 3.38 -0.21
CA ASP A 228 -10.90 3.26 -1.67
C ASP A 228 -9.84 2.27 -2.18
N LEU A 229 -8.63 2.31 -1.63
CA LEU A 229 -7.56 1.33 -1.92
C LEU A 229 -7.97 -0.10 -1.54
N ALA A 230 -8.62 -0.29 -0.40
CA ALA A 230 -9.12 -1.60 0.02
C ALA A 230 -10.22 -2.09 -0.93
N GLU A 231 -11.16 -1.23 -1.33
CA GLU A 231 -12.18 -1.56 -2.34
C GLU A 231 -11.55 -1.92 -3.70
N ALA A 232 -10.41 -1.32 -4.07
CA ALA A 232 -9.67 -1.71 -5.27
C ALA A 232 -9.15 -3.16 -5.17
N HIS A 233 -8.69 -3.60 -4.00
CA HIS A 233 -8.25 -4.98 -3.78
C HIS A 233 -9.42 -5.97 -3.88
N VAL A 234 -10.58 -5.62 -3.28
CA VAL A 234 -11.81 -6.41 -3.42
C VAL A 234 -12.17 -6.54 -4.90
N LYS A 235 -12.25 -5.44 -5.64
CA LYS A 235 -12.60 -5.46 -7.06
C LYS A 235 -11.61 -6.27 -7.88
N ALA A 236 -10.32 -6.08 -7.64
CA ALA A 236 -9.28 -6.83 -8.33
C ALA A 236 -9.43 -8.34 -8.11
N ILE A 237 -9.69 -8.80 -6.88
CA ILE A 237 -9.82 -10.24 -6.65
C ILE A 237 -11.14 -10.82 -7.16
N GLU A 238 -12.24 -10.08 -7.07
CA GLU A 238 -13.54 -10.49 -7.65
C GLU A 238 -13.47 -10.64 -9.17
N MET A 239 -12.73 -9.74 -9.83
CA MET A 239 -12.71 -9.64 -11.28
C MET A 239 -11.51 -10.34 -11.94
N ILE A 240 -10.53 -10.83 -11.17
CA ILE A 240 -9.27 -11.36 -11.71
C ILE A 240 -9.47 -12.38 -12.85
N SER A 241 -10.41 -13.31 -12.69
CA SER A 241 -10.71 -14.33 -13.71
C SER A 241 -11.30 -13.78 -15.02
N SER A 242 -11.89 -12.58 -14.98
CA SER A 242 -12.41 -11.89 -16.17
C SER A 242 -11.39 -10.96 -16.81
N ILE A 243 -10.37 -10.54 -16.05
CA ILE A 243 -9.37 -9.55 -16.44
C ILE A 243 -8.13 -10.23 -17.03
N THR A 244 -7.73 -11.37 -16.47
CA THR A 244 -6.60 -12.15 -16.97
C THR A 244 -7.01 -13.15 -18.04
N SER A 245 -6.06 -13.53 -18.88
CA SER A 245 -6.23 -14.54 -19.92
C SER A 245 -4.96 -15.40 -20.03
N GLU A 246 -4.99 -16.47 -20.83
CA GLU A 246 -3.79 -17.28 -21.07
C GLU A 246 -2.64 -16.47 -21.69
N SER A 247 -2.96 -15.46 -22.49
CA SER A 247 -2.00 -14.56 -23.14
C SER A 247 -1.59 -13.36 -22.28
N ASN A 248 -2.26 -13.12 -21.15
CA ASN A 248 -2.00 -11.97 -20.28
C ASN A 248 -2.39 -12.30 -18.83
N ARG A 249 -1.48 -13.00 -18.13
CA ARG A 249 -1.72 -13.50 -16.77
C ARG A 249 -1.25 -12.58 -15.65
N PHE A 250 -0.31 -11.68 -15.94
CA PHE A 250 0.22 -10.70 -14.99
C PHE A 250 -0.17 -9.29 -15.45
N ILE A 251 -0.93 -8.56 -14.63
CA ILE A 251 -1.47 -7.26 -15.02
C ILE A 251 -1.15 -6.24 -13.92
N PRO A 252 -0.24 -5.28 -14.16
CA PRO A 252 -0.08 -4.15 -13.26
C PRO A 252 -1.24 -3.16 -13.44
N ILE A 253 -1.70 -2.55 -12.34
CA ILE A 253 -2.74 -1.51 -12.33
C ILE A 253 -2.37 -0.44 -11.29
N ASN A 254 -2.40 0.83 -11.71
CA ASN A 254 -2.19 1.98 -10.84
C ASN A 254 -3.43 2.26 -10.01
N ILE A 255 -3.24 2.46 -8.71
CA ILE A 255 -4.30 2.83 -7.77
C ILE A 255 -3.90 4.15 -7.08
N GLY A 256 -4.63 5.21 -7.41
CA GLY A 256 -4.41 6.56 -6.88
C GLY A 256 -5.70 7.38 -6.96
N SER A 257 -5.61 8.65 -6.59
CA SER A 257 -6.72 9.60 -6.74
C SER A 257 -6.91 10.05 -8.20
N GLY A 258 -5.84 10.00 -9.01
CA GLY A 258 -5.80 10.62 -10.33
C GLY A 258 -5.46 12.11 -10.30
N GLY A 259 -5.18 12.68 -9.12
CA GLY A 259 -4.84 14.08 -8.93
C GLY A 259 -3.60 14.24 -8.06
N GLY A 260 -2.60 14.95 -8.58
CA GLY A 260 -1.42 15.31 -7.81
C GLY A 260 -1.69 16.49 -6.88
N LEU A 261 -1.29 16.33 -5.62
CA LEU A 261 -1.36 17.35 -4.57
C LEU A 261 0.06 17.74 -4.15
N THR A 262 0.34 19.03 -4.12
CA THR A 262 1.62 19.52 -3.61
C THR A 262 1.69 19.42 -2.08
N VAL A 263 2.89 19.49 -1.50
CA VAL A 263 3.06 19.51 -0.04
C VAL A 263 2.34 20.71 0.58
N LYS A 264 2.39 21.90 -0.03
CA LYS A 264 1.67 23.07 0.49
C LYS A 264 0.15 22.94 0.35
N GLU A 265 -0.36 22.39 -0.75
CA GLU A 265 -1.79 22.12 -0.90
C GLU A 265 -2.25 21.14 0.19
N MET A 266 -1.50 20.07 0.46
CA MET A 266 -1.78 19.13 1.56
C MET A 266 -1.77 19.80 2.94
N ILE A 267 -0.79 20.66 3.23
CA ILE A 267 -0.72 21.41 4.50
C ILE A 267 -1.97 22.25 4.68
N LYS A 268 -2.36 23.00 3.64
CA LYS A 268 -3.53 23.88 3.70
C LYS A 268 -4.81 23.10 4.00
N ILE A 269 -5.04 21.99 3.29
CA ILE A 269 -6.22 21.14 3.54
C ILE A 269 -6.17 20.57 4.97
N PHE A 270 -5.00 20.17 5.45
CA PHE A 270 -4.82 19.68 6.82
C PHE A 270 -5.16 20.75 7.86
N GLU A 271 -4.65 21.97 7.70
CA GLU A 271 -4.94 23.12 8.57
C GLU A 271 -6.43 23.45 8.62
N GLU A 272 -7.11 23.43 7.47
CA GLU A 272 -8.56 23.65 7.36
C GLU A 272 -9.36 22.55 8.07
N VAL A 273 -9.00 21.27 7.90
CA VAL A 273 -9.69 20.14 8.55
C VAL A 273 -9.47 20.12 10.07
N VAL A 274 -8.26 20.47 10.53
CA VAL A 274 -7.89 20.42 11.95
C VAL A 274 -8.30 21.70 12.68
N GLY A 275 -8.42 22.83 11.98
CA GLY A 275 -8.69 24.14 12.56
C GLY A 275 -7.47 24.74 13.28
N ILE A 276 -6.28 24.57 12.71
CA ILE A 276 -5.02 25.13 13.23
C ILE A 276 -4.17 25.77 12.13
N GLU A 277 -3.14 26.49 12.53
CA GLU A 277 -2.05 26.95 11.66
C GLU A 277 -0.73 26.35 12.16
N LEU A 278 0.10 25.87 11.24
CA LEU A 278 1.42 25.31 11.50
C LEU A 278 2.51 26.37 11.26
N ASP A 279 3.56 26.36 12.10
CA ASP A 279 4.77 27.15 11.87
C ASP A 279 5.63 26.46 10.80
N ILE A 280 5.42 26.85 9.53
CA ILE A 280 6.07 26.24 8.37
C ILE A 280 7.48 26.81 8.16
N LYS A 281 8.48 25.94 8.25
CA LYS A 281 9.86 26.24 7.83
C LYS A 281 10.20 25.53 6.53
N ILE A 282 10.70 26.28 5.54
CA ILE A 282 11.20 25.69 4.30
C ILE A 282 12.72 25.48 4.40
N THR A 283 13.19 24.31 3.97
CA THR A 283 14.61 23.98 3.87
C THR A 283 14.94 23.42 2.49
N ASP A 284 16.24 23.22 2.23
CA ASP A 284 16.71 22.53 1.03
C ASP A 284 16.10 21.11 0.90
N PRO A 285 15.98 20.59 -0.34
CA PRO A 285 15.53 19.23 -0.58
C PRO A 285 16.49 18.22 0.04
N ARG A 286 15.97 17.04 0.42
CA ARG A 286 16.85 15.96 0.88
C ARG A 286 17.60 15.37 -0.31
N PRO A 287 18.83 14.84 -0.12
CA PRO A 287 19.53 14.13 -1.18
C PRO A 287 18.67 13.00 -1.75
N GLY A 288 18.43 13.02 -3.06
CA GLY A 288 17.61 12.02 -3.76
C GLY A 288 16.10 12.31 -3.76
N ASP A 289 15.63 13.40 -3.16
CA ASP A 289 14.25 13.84 -3.32
C ASP A 289 13.97 14.14 -4.81
N ILE A 290 12.80 13.72 -5.28
CA ILE A 290 12.26 14.04 -6.60
C ILE A 290 10.99 14.88 -6.45
N SER A 291 10.66 15.65 -7.50
CA SER A 291 9.40 16.40 -7.63
C SER A 291 8.20 15.51 -7.30
N GLY A 292 8.16 14.31 -7.88
CA GLY A 292 7.16 13.27 -7.63
C GLY A 292 6.23 13.06 -8.83
N ASN A 293 5.28 12.13 -8.66
CA ASN A 293 4.32 11.73 -9.68
C ASN A 293 2.93 11.50 -9.06
N PHE A 294 1.91 11.46 -9.90
CA PHE A 294 0.57 11.00 -9.60
C PHE A 294 0.01 10.07 -10.68
N ALA A 295 -1.03 9.30 -10.31
CA ALA A 295 -1.51 8.20 -11.13
C ALA A 295 -2.31 8.69 -12.34
N ASP A 296 -2.07 8.11 -13.51
CA ASP A 296 -3.15 7.87 -14.46
C ASP A 296 -3.97 6.67 -13.97
N ILE A 297 -5.27 6.89 -13.70
CA ILE A 297 -6.21 5.87 -13.20
C ILE A 297 -7.14 5.32 -14.27
N THR A 298 -6.88 5.62 -15.55
CA THR A 298 -7.72 5.19 -16.68
C THR A 298 -7.90 3.67 -16.72
N LYS A 299 -6.82 2.92 -16.46
CA LYS A 299 -6.86 1.45 -16.45
C LYS A 299 -7.71 0.90 -15.30
N ALA A 300 -7.59 1.47 -14.10
CA ALA A 300 -8.41 1.05 -12.97
C ALA A 300 -9.91 1.31 -13.22
N LYS A 301 -10.24 2.46 -13.83
CA LYS A 301 -11.62 2.79 -14.23
C LYS A 301 -12.19 1.80 -15.25
N SER A 302 -11.44 1.48 -16.29
CA SER A 302 -11.94 0.65 -17.39
C SER A 302 -11.95 -0.84 -17.05
N ILE A 303 -10.93 -1.34 -16.35
CA ILE A 303 -10.75 -2.78 -16.12
C ILE A 303 -11.36 -3.23 -14.79
N LEU A 304 -11.24 -2.43 -13.72
CA LEU A 304 -11.77 -2.78 -12.39
C LEU A 304 -13.14 -2.16 -12.10
N ASN A 305 -13.64 -1.29 -13.00
CA ASN A 305 -14.79 -0.44 -12.72
C ASN A 305 -14.64 0.31 -11.38
N TRP A 306 -13.40 0.75 -11.09
CA TRP A 306 -13.01 1.36 -9.83
C TRP A 306 -12.56 2.80 -10.04
N GLN A 307 -12.96 3.68 -9.14
CA GLN A 307 -12.42 5.02 -8.99
C GLN A 307 -12.52 5.46 -7.53
N PRO A 308 -11.60 6.32 -7.05
CA PRO A 308 -11.66 6.86 -5.69
C PRO A 308 -12.98 7.63 -5.49
N ARG A 309 -13.55 7.53 -4.28
CA ARG A 309 -14.80 8.21 -3.90
C ARG A 309 -14.62 9.12 -2.70
N MET A 310 -13.63 8.84 -1.86
CA MET A 310 -13.36 9.61 -0.66
C MET A 310 -12.42 10.77 -0.97
N SER A 311 -12.73 11.94 -0.42
CA SER A 311 -11.92 13.14 -0.62
C SER A 311 -10.67 13.13 0.27
N ILE A 312 -9.74 14.04 -0.02
CA ILE A 312 -8.52 14.22 0.79
C ILE A 312 -8.89 14.72 2.19
N GLU A 313 -9.86 15.64 2.30
CA GLU A 313 -10.39 16.15 3.55
C GLU A 313 -10.92 15.00 4.42
N GLN A 314 -11.72 14.11 3.82
CA GLN A 314 -12.25 12.93 4.51
C GLN A 314 -11.12 12.01 4.98
N GLY A 315 -10.10 11.77 4.14
CA GLY A 315 -8.92 10.99 4.52
C GLY A 315 -8.13 11.60 5.66
N ILE A 316 -8.00 12.93 5.73
CA ILE A 316 -7.37 13.59 6.87
C ILE A 316 -8.23 13.44 8.12
N ALA A 317 -9.54 13.68 8.01
CA ALA A 317 -10.47 13.59 9.13
C ALA A 317 -10.54 12.19 9.74
N ASP A 318 -10.61 11.14 8.91
CA ASP A 318 -10.66 9.75 9.36
C ASP A 318 -9.35 9.30 10.01
N ALA A 319 -8.20 9.71 9.47
CA ALA A 319 -6.91 9.48 10.10
C ALA A 319 -6.82 10.13 11.48
N ILE A 320 -7.28 11.38 11.65
CA ILE A 320 -7.28 12.07 12.95
C ILE A 320 -8.23 11.37 13.93
N LYS A 321 -9.43 10.99 13.48
CA LYS A 321 -10.40 10.27 14.30
C LYS A 321 -9.84 8.94 14.80
N TRP A 322 -9.16 8.20 13.92
CA TRP A 322 -8.47 6.97 14.30
C TRP A 322 -7.32 7.21 15.28
N HIS A 323 -6.47 8.21 15.03
CA HIS A 323 -5.36 8.57 15.92
C HIS A 323 -5.86 8.84 17.33
N ARG A 324 -6.90 9.68 17.47
CA ARG A 324 -7.53 9.96 18.77
C ARG A 324 -8.06 8.70 19.46
N LYS A 325 -8.65 7.76 18.72
CA LYS A 325 -9.14 6.49 19.26
C LYS A 325 -8.00 5.63 19.83
N GLN A 326 -6.79 5.68 19.26
CA GLN A 326 -5.63 4.93 19.75
C GLN A 326 -4.92 5.57 20.95
N SER A 327 -5.17 6.86 21.20
CA SER A 327 -4.57 7.61 22.32
C SER A 327 -5.28 7.40 23.67
N PHE A 328 -6.43 6.71 23.67
CA PHE A 328 -7.19 6.31 24.86
C PHE A 328 -7.15 4.80 25.05
#